data_AF-A0A7K4EWP2-F1
#
_entry.id   AF-A0A7K4EWP2-F1
#
_cell.length_a   1.000
_cell.length_b   1.000
_cell.length_c   1.000
_cell.angle_alpha   90.00
_cell.angle_beta   90.00
_cell.angle_gamma   90.00
#
_symmetry.space_group_name_H-M   'P 1'
#
loop_
_entity.id
_entity.type
_entity.pdbx_description
1 polymer ?
#
loop_
_entity_poly.entity_id
_entity_poly.type
_entity_poly.pdbx_seq_one_letter_code
_entity_poly.pdbx_strand_id
1 'polypeptide(L)' 'MTLEEGLELIQNYKKGLEKFLETLPEQSVQLGSEMIQALTLNSKNELKNLESIEKALKRQPKYESGLSE' A
#
# COMPACT_ATOMS: atom_id res chain seq x y z
N MET A 1 -1.95 2.81 18.90
CA MET A 1 -1.39 2.68 17.55
C MET A 1 0.10 2.96 17.61
N THR A 2 0.91 1.90 17.57
CA THR A 2 2.38 1.94 17.52
C THR A 2 2.87 2.03 16.07
N LEU A 3 4.19 2.20 15.89
CA LEU A 3 4.81 2.17 14.57
C LEU A 3 4.66 0.79 13.91
N GLU A 4 4.83 -0.27 14.69
CA GLU A 4 4.69 -1.66 14.25
C GLU A 4 3.26 -1.93 13.77
N GLU A 5 2.25 -1.53 14.57
CA GLU A 5 0.84 -1.64 14.19
C GLU A 5 0.55 -0.86 12.89
N GLY A 6 1.13 0.35 12.74
CA GLY A 6 0.99 1.14 11.52
C GLY A 6 1.64 0.51 10.29
N LEU A 7 2.85 -0.07 10.44
CA LEU A 7 3.54 -0.77 9.36
C LEU A 7 2.81 -2.06 8.96
N GLU A 8 2.24 -2.78 9.92
CA GLU A 8 1.42 -3.96 9.66
C GLU A 8 0.15 -3.59 8.86
N LEU A 9 -0.52 -2.50 9.22
CA LEU A 9 -1.67 -1.99 8.46
C LEU A 9 -1.30 -1.67 6.99
N ILE A 10 -0.16 -1.02 6.76
CA ILE A 10 0.34 -0.73 5.41
C ILE A 10 0.57 -2.04 4.64
N GLN A 11 1.22 -3.02 5.25
CA GLN A 11 1.49 -4.31 4.62
C GLN A 11 0.20 -5.06 4.27
N ASN A 12 -0.76 -5.09 5.19
CA ASN A 12 -2.05 -5.75 4.97
C ASN A 12 -2.85 -5.07 3.85
N TYR A 13 -2.83 -3.75 3.78
CA TYR A 13 -3.49 -3.01 2.71
C TYR A 13 -2.82 -3.23 1.35
N LYS A 14 -1.48 -3.24 1.28
CA LYS A 14 -0.75 -3.60 0.04
C LYS A 14 -1.14 -4.98 -0.46
N LYS A 15 -1.15 -6.01 0.40
CA LYS A 15 -1.60 -7.36 0.05
C LYS A 15 -3.05 -7.39 -0.45
N GLY A 16 -3.94 -6.62 0.18
CA GLY A 16 -5.32 -6.47 -0.25
C GLY A 16 -5.44 -5.87 -1.65
N LEU A 17 -4.66 -4.82 -1.95
CA LEU A 17 -4.61 -4.21 -3.28
C LEU A 17 -4.02 -5.13 -4.34
N GLU A 18 -2.98 -5.89 -4.01
CA GLU A 18 -2.39 -6.89 -4.92
C GLU A 18 -3.41 -7.97 -5.27
N LYS A 19 -4.09 -8.54 -4.28
CA LYS A 19 -5.17 -9.52 -4.51
C LYS A 19 -6.34 -8.92 -5.29
N PHE A 20 -6.72 -7.68 -4.99
CA PHE A 20 -7.74 -6.96 -5.77
C PHE A 20 -7.33 -6.89 -7.24
N LEU A 21 -6.10 -6.48 -7.55
CA LEU A 21 -5.59 -6.40 -8.93
C LEU A 21 -5.54 -7.75 -9.64
N GLU A 22 -5.25 -8.85 -8.93
CA GLU A 22 -5.27 -10.21 -9.49
C GLU A 22 -6.68 -10.61 -9.93
N THR A 23 -7.69 -10.29 -9.12
CA THR A 23 -9.10 -10.66 -9.38
C THR A 23 -9.88 -9.65 -10.21
N LEU A 24 -9.38 -8.42 -10.32
CA LEU A 24 -10.04 -7.32 -11.02
C LEU A 24 -10.40 -7.65 -12.49
N PRO A 25 -9.53 -8.28 -13.31
CA PRO A 25 -9.86 -8.65 -14.68
C PRO A 25 -11.10 -9.55 -14.82
N GLU A 26 -11.37 -10.38 -13.82
CA GLU A 26 -12.56 -11.26 -13.79
C GLU A 26 -13.86 -10.45 -13.71
N GLN A 27 -13.80 -9.22 -13.21
CA GLN A 27 -14.94 -8.30 -13.10
C GLN A 27 -15.18 -7.49 -14.38
N SER A 28 -14.41 -7.73 -15.46
CA SER A 28 -14.46 -6.95 -16.70
C SER A 28 -15.83 -6.97 -17.39
N VAL A 29 -16.58 -8.06 -17.27
CA VAL A 29 -17.95 -8.18 -17.80
C VAL A 29 -18.93 -7.23 -17.10
N GLN A 30 -18.74 -6.96 -15.80
CA GLN A 30 -19.65 -6.12 -15.01
C GLN A 30 -19.23 -4.65 -15.01
N LEU A 31 -17.93 -4.37 -14.91
CA LEU A 31 -17.42 -3.01 -14.71
C LEU A 31 -17.10 -2.30 -16.04
N GLY A 32 -16.88 -3.06 -17.12
CA GLY A 32 -16.41 -2.51 -18.39
C GLY A 32 -14.92 -2.18 -18.40
N SER A 33 -14.31 -2.17 -19.59
CA SER A 33 -12.86 -2.05 -19.76
C SER A 33 -12.25 -0.74 -19.26
N GLU A 34 -12.95 0.38 -19.42
CA GLU A 34 -12.49 1.70 -18.96
C GLU A 34 -12.36 1.75 -17.44
N MET A 35 -13.37 1.23 -16.72
CA MET A 35 -13.35 1.17 -15.26
C MET A 35 -12.25 0.23 -14.76
N ILE A 36 -12.07 -0.93 -15.40
CA ILE A 36 -10.96 -1.85 -15.08
C ILE A 36 -9.61 -1.15 -15.23
N GLN A 37 -9.40 -0.39 -16.30
CA GLN A 37 -8.17 0.36 -16.52
C GLN A 37 -7.96 1.44 -15.46
N ALA A 38 -9.00 2.22 -15.15
CA ALA A 38 -8.93 3.27 -14.13
C ALA A 38 -8.60 2.69 -12.75
N LEU A 39 -9.29 1.63 -12.33
CA LEU A 39 -9.05 0.94 -11.07
C LEU A 39 -7.64 0.34 -11.02
N THR A 40 -7.18 -0.28 -12.11
CA THR A 40 -5.83 -0.83 -12.22
C THR A 40 -4.76 0.24 -12.03
N LEU A 41 -4.90 1.38 -12.72
CA LEU A 41 -3.95 2.48 -12.65
C LEU A 41 -3.92 3.09 -11.24
N ASN A 42 -5.09 3.33 -10.66
CA ASN A 42 -5.21 3.90 -9.32
C ASN A 42 -4.60 2.99 -8.26
N SER A 43 -4.93 1.70 -8.27
CA SER A 43 -4.35 0.73 -7.32
C SER A 43 -2.84 0.62 -7.45
N LYS A 44 -2.29 0.67 -8.67
CA LYS A 44 -0.82 0.67 -8.88
C LYS A 44 -0.15 1.93 -8.35
N ASN A 45 -0.80 3.09 -8.47
CA ASN A 45 -0.29 4.34 -7.90
C ASN A 45 -0.34 4.30 -6.37
N GLU A 46 -1.41 3.76 -5.80
CA GLU A 46 -1.55 3.64 -4.36
C GLU A 46 -0.51 2.68 -3.76
N LEU A 47 -0.19 1.55 -4.42
CA LEU A 47 0.91 0.68 -4.01
C LEU A 47 2.25 1.44 -3.93
N LYS A 48 2.56 2.29 -4.91
CA LYS A 48 3.78 3.11 -4.91
C LYS A 48 3.79 4.16 -3.79
N ASN A 49 2.63 4.76 -3.50
CA ASN A 49 2.48 5.70 -2.39
C ASN A 49 2.75 5.02 -1.06
N LEU A 50 2.14 3.85 -0.85
CA LEU A 50 2.31 3.05 0.37
C LEU A 50 3.74 2.57 0.57
N GLU A 51 4.43 2.17 -0.50
CA GLU A 51 5.87 1.86 -0.44
C GLU A 51 6.71 3.07 -0.02
N SER A 52 6.34 4.26 -0.49
CA SER A 52 7.04 5.50 -0.16
C SER A 52 6.81 5.89 1.31
N ILE A 53 5.58 5.75 1.79
CA ILE A 53 5.21 5.96 3.20
C ILE A 53 5.93 4.95 4.09
N GLU A 54 5.89 3.65 3.74
CA GLU A 54 6.59 2.59 4.46
C GLU A 54 8.09 2.88 4.59
N LYS A 55 8.74 3.28 3.48
CA LYS A 55 10.15 3.69 3.47
C LYS A 55 10.39 4.91 4.34
N ALA A 56 9.52 5.92 4.30
CA ALA A 56 9.66 7.13 5.12
C ALA A 56 9.52 6.83 6.62
N LEU A 57 8.56 5.99 7.00
CA LEU A 57 8.33 5.57 8.38
C LEU A 57 9.51 4.75 8.92
N LYS A 58 10.06 3.84 8.11
CA LYS A 58 11.27 3.07 8.45
C LYS A 58 12.55 3.93 8.53
N ARG A 59 12.58 5.08 7.84
CA ARG A 59 13.71 6.03 7.82
C ARG A 59 13.66 7.06 8.94
N GLN A 60 12.56 7.19 9.68
CA GLN A 60 12.48 8.21 10.73
C GLN A 60 13.55 7.92 11.81
N PRO A 61 14.36 8.92 12.20
CA PRO A 61 15.36 8.80 13.25
C PRO A 61 14.65 8.80 14.62
N LYS A 62 13.98 7.70 14.93
CA LYS A 62 13.58 7.31 16.30
C LYS A 62 14.21 5.98 16.71
N TYR A 63 15.33 5.63 16.06
CA TYR A 63 16.23 4.55 16.47
C TYR A 63 17.65 5.05 16.81
N GLU A 64 17.84 6.38 16.95
CA GLU A 64 19.04 7.01 17.50
C GLU A 64 18.78 7.78 18.82
N SER A 65 17.59 7.65 19.42
CA SER A 65 17.30 8.27 20.74
C SER A 65 17.33 7.27 21.90
N GLY A 66 17.94 6.10 21.71
CA GLY A 66 18.40 5.24 22.80
C GLY A 66 19.85 5.51 23.22
N LEU A 67 20.56 6.42 22.54
CA LEU A 67 21.96 6.76 22.80
C LEU A 67 22.24 8.23 22.45
N SER A 68 21.69 9.16 23.22
CA SER A 68 22.20 10.53 23.31
C SER A 68 21.81 11.08 24.68
N GLU A 69 22.75 10.88 25.61
CA GLU A 69 22.91 11.38 26.99
C GLU A 69 21.80 11.11 28.02
#